data_AF-A0A847AU89-F1
#
_entry.id   AF-A0A847AU89-F1
#
_cell.length_a   1.000
_cell.length_b   1.000
_cell.length_c   1.000
_cell.angle_alpha   90.00
_cell.angle_beta   90.00
_cell.angle_gamma   90.00
#
_symmetry.space_group_name_H-M   'P 1'
#
loop_
_entity.id
_entity.type
_entity.pdbx_description
1 polymer ?
#
loop_
_entity_poly.entity_id
_entity_poly.type
_entity_poly.pdbx_seq_one_letter_code
_entity_poly.pdbx_strand_id
1 'polypeptide(L)'
;MKATLYRFPMTLIFLVSISTIMFIIIEDFPNINEDLLTRLIFSGIIGALLATAVKFLLERFEHSKNTILFYGLTIVFTLGYYFFMTDDSLSNAMLIHLLVISFSLFAAYLYLPSAKNDVNFGNVALAHFKSAFTSILYGVVLYLGIAAIMGAIDILLYDIDYKSYAHAANIIFVLFTPLYYLSLLPKFNSMDENEHDKKEISYSYPKFLEILVSNITIPLITAFSVVLIIYFIKILVTGVWPVGQVGPMVLGYSAAGYFIYILSSN
;
A
#
# COMPACT_ATOMS: atom_id res chain seq x y z
N MET A 1 -2.49 -18.15 -4.09
CA MET A 1 -3.64 -17.60 -3.36
C MET A 1 -4.06 -18.42 -2.14
N LYS A 2 -4.31 -19.75 -2.22
CA LYS A 2 -4.71 -20.57 -1.05
C LYS A 2 -3.76 -20.42 0.16
N ALA A 3 -2.44 -20.50 -0.05
CA ALA A 3 -1.45 -20.30 1.01
C ALA A 3 -1.50 -18.89 1.64
N THR A 4 -1.88 -17.87 0.87
CA THR A 4 -1.99 -16.48 1.33
C THR A 4 -3.17 -16.31 2.30
N LEU A 5 -4.30 -16.96 2.01
CA LEU A 5 -5.48 -16.91 2.88
C LEU A 5 -5.18 -17.49 4.27
N TYR A 6 -4.41 -18.57 4.32
CA TYR A 6 -3.94 -19.15 5.59
C TYR A 6 -2.84 -18.32 6.27
N ARG A 7 -2.02 -17.59 5.50
CA ARG A 7 -0.95 -16.74 6.04
C ARG A 7 -1.48 -15.44 6.63
N PHE A 8 -2.48 -14.80 6.00
CA PHE A 8 -3.04 -13.50 6.39
C PHE A 8 -4.56 -13.55 6.64
N PRO A 9 -5.05 -14.39 7.59
CA PRO A 9 -6.48 -14.57 7.81
C PRO A 9 -7.17 -13.30 8.32
N MET A 10 -6.52 -12.56 9.23
CA MET A 10 -7.10 -11.34 9.81
C MET A 10 -7.17 -10.20 8.78
N THR A 11 -6.15 -10.04 7.94
CA THR A 11 -6.19 -9.08 6.84
C THR A 11 -7.32 -9.39 5.88
N LEU A 12 -7.53 -10.67 5.54
CA LEU A 12 -8.66 -11.10 4.70
C LEU A 12 -10.01 -10.70 5.31
N ILE A 13 -10.21 -10.91 6.61
CA ILE A 13 -11.46 -10.53 7.30
C ILE A 13 -11.73 -9.03 7.15
N PHE A 14 -10.71 -8.19 7.34
CA PHE A 14 -10.86 -6.75 7.14
C PHE A 14 -11.14 -6.39 5.67
N LEU A 15 -10.44 -6.99 4.71
CA LEU A 15 -10.69 -6.73 3.28
C LEU A 15 -12.11 -7.16 2.85
N VAL A 16 -12.60 -8.30 3.33
CA VAL A 16 -13.99 -8.75 3.08
C VAL A 16 -14.99 -7.81 3.75
N SER A 17 -14.70 -7.34 4.97
CA SER A 17 -15.56 -6.37 5.67
C SER A 17 -15.64 -5.05 4.89
N ILE A 18 -14.49 -4.51 4.45
CA ILE A 18 -14.45 -3.31 3.60
C ILE A 18 -15.24 -3.53 2.31
N SER A 19 -15.02 -4.65 1.64
CA SER A 19 -15.71 -4.94 0.37
C SER A 19 -17.22 -5.09 0.55
N THR A 20 -17.67 -5.67 1.66
CA THR A 20 -19.09 -5.78 2.02
C THR A 20 -19.69 -4.41 2.31
N ILE A 21 -19.00 -3.56 3.07
CA ILE A 21 -19.46 -2.19 3.34
C ILE A 21 -19.51 -1.39 2.03
N MET A 22 -18.52 -1.56 1.16
CA MET A 22 -18.49 -0.86 -0.12
C MET A 22 -19.59 -1.32 -1.06
N PHE A 23 -19.99 -2.60 -1.01
CA PHE A 23 -21.18 -3.09 -1.70
C PHE A 23 -22.45 -2.37 -1.22
N ILE A 24 -22.61 -2.18 0.09
CA ILE A 24 -23.76 -1.47 0.68
C ILE A 24 -23.78 0.00 0.22
N ILE A 25 -22.63 0.66 0.15
CA ILE A 25 -22.52 2.05 -0.37
C ILE A 25 -22.90 2.10 -1.85
N ILE A 26 -22.42 1.17 -2.67
CA ILE A 26 -22.73 1.14 -4.12
C ILE A 26 -24.22 0.93 -4.37
N GLU A 27 -24.87 0.07 -3.58
CA GLU A 27 -26.30 -0.19 -3.72
C GLU A 27 -27.18 0.99 -3.30
N ASP A 28 -26.67 1.93 -2.50
CA ASP A 28 -27.39 3.13 -2.06
C ASP A 28 -28.71 2.78 -1.36
N PHE A 29 -28.62 1.93 -0.33
CA PHE A 29 -29.80 1.50 0.42
C PHE A 29 -30.39 2.65 1.26
N PRO A 30 -31.71 2.87 1.21
CA PRO A 30 -32.36 3.94 1.97
C PRO A 30 -32.25 3.71 3.48
N ASN A 31 -32.05 4.80 4.22
CA ASN A 31 -31.89 4.85 5.69
C ASN A 31 -30.56 4.33 6.25
N ILE A 32 -29.55 4.10 5.41
CA ILE A 32 -28.20 3.82 5.89
C ILE A 32 -27.37 5.11 5.94
N ASN A 33 -26.69 5.33 7.06
CA ASN A 33 -25.81 6.48 7.22
C ASN A 33 -24.47 6.23 6.49
N GLU A 34 -24.24 6.91 5.37
CA GLU A 34 -23.00 6.80 4.59
C GLU A 34 -21.74 7.24 5.36
N ASP A 35 -21.84 8.25 6.23
CA ASP A 35 -20.71 8.71 7.04
C ASP A 35 -20.28 7.60 8.02
N LEU A 36 -21.24 6.89 8.61
CA LEU A 36 -20.97 5.72 9.44
C LEU A 36 -20.23 4.62 8.65
N LEU A 37 -20.73 4.29 7.45
CA LEU A 37 -20.08 3.30 6.59
C LEU A 37 -18.67 3.73 6.19
N THR A 38 -18.46 5.00 5.91
CA THR A 38 -17.15 5.57 5.57
C THR A 38 -16.17 5.45 6.74
N ARG A 39 -16.60 5.73 7.98
CA ARG A 39 -15.78 5.50 9.18
C ARG A 39 -15.42 4.02 9.36
N LEU A 40 -16.35 3.11 9.07
CA LEU A 40 -16.09 1.68 9.11
C LEU A 40 -15.08 1.25 8.04
N ILE A 41 -15.14 1.80 6.82
CA ILE A 41 -14.14 1.57 5.77
C ILE A 41 -12.76 2.03 6.25
N PHE A 42 -12.65 3.25 6.78
CA PHE A 42 -11.35 3.78 7.21
C PHE A 42 -10.77 2.94 8.34
N SER A 43 -11.61 2.53 9.28
CA SER A 43 -11.23 1.62 10.36
C SER A 43 -10.80 0.25 9.82
N GLY A 44 -11.53 -0.28 8.83
CA GLY A 44 -11.16 -1.50 8.13
C GLY A 44 -9.80 -1.40 7.43
N ILE A 45 -9.49 -0.28 6.78
CA ILE A 45 -8.19 -0.04 6.14
C ILE A 45 -7.06 -0.08 7.18
N ILE A 46 -7.22 0.65 8.29
CA ILE A 46 -6.26 0.62 9.40
C ILE A 46 -6.14 -0.80 9.97
N GLY A 47 -7.24 -1.52 10.16
CA GLY A 47 -7.25 -2.90 10.60
C GLY A 47 -6.51 -3.85 9.66
N ALA A 48 -6.69 -3.72 8.35
CA ALA A 48 -6.00 -4.52 7.34
C ALA A 48 -4.47 -4.26 7.36
N LEU A 49 -4.06 -2.99 7.46
CA LEU A 49 -2.64 -2.62 7.55
C LEU A 49 -2.02 -3.11 8.86
N LEU A 50 -2.72 -2.94 9.98
CA LEU A 50 -2.27 -3.38 11.30
C LEU A 50 -2.19 -4.90 11.39
N ALA A 51 -3.18 -5.64 10.87
CA ALA A 51 -3.17 -7.09 10.79
C ALA A 51 -1.97 -7.61 9.98
N THR A 52 -1.62 -6.91 8.89
CA THR A 52 -0.46 -7.22 8.06
C THR A 52 0.84 -6.95 8.81
N ALA A 53 0.94 -5.81 9.51
CA ALA A 53 2.09 -5.48 10.36
C ALA A 53 2.30 -6.51 11.48
N VAL A 54 1.22 -6.87 12.18
CA VAL A 54 1.23 -7.92 13.21
C VAL A 54 1.68 -9.25 12.62
N LYS A 55 1.24 -9.61 11.41
CA LYS A 55 1.69 -10.85 10.80
C LYS A 55 3.21 -10.85 10.55
N PHE A 56 3.78 -9.77 10.03
CA PHE A 56 5.22 -9.64 9.86
C PHE A 56 5.97 -9.60 11.21
N LEU A 57 5.39 -9.00 12.24
CA LEU A 57 5.93 -9.03 13.60
C LEU A 57 5.99 -10.44 14.17
N LEU A 58 4.93 -11.22 14.03
CA LEU A 58 4.90 -12.62 14.46
C LEU A 58 5.91 -13.45 13.67
N GLU A 59 5.96 -13.30 12.35
CA GLU A 59 6.96 -13.98 11.51
C GLU A 59 8.41 -13.62 11.88
N ARG A 60 8.63 -12.41 12.40
CA ARG A 60 9.95 -11.92 12.81
C ARG A 60 10.35 -12.37 14.22
N PHE A 61 9.49 -12.17 15.20
CA PHE A 61 9.86 -12.23 16.62
C PHE A 61 9.19 -13.35 17.41
N GLU A 62 8.08 -13.91 16.94
CA GLU A 62 7.29 -14.85 17.73
C GLU A 62 6.88 -16.10 16.97
N HIS A 63 7.45 -17.24 17.38
CA HIS A 63 6.85 -18.54 17.11
C HIS A 63 5.70 -18.81 18.12
N SER A 64 4.50 -18.40 17.70
CA SER A 64 3.20 -18.99 18.08
C SER A 64 2.55 -18.69 19.44
N LYS A 65 3.26 -18.34 20.54
CA LYS A 65 2.60 -18.33 21.87
C LYS A 65 1.66 -17.14 22.13
N ASN A 66 1.93 -15.94 21.59
CA ASN A 66 1.07 -14.77 21.82
C ASN A 66 0.30 -14.33 20.57
N THR A 67 0.21 -15.19 19.53
CA THR A 67 -0.48 -14.86 18.28
C THR A 67 -1.93 -14.40 18.49
N ILE A 68 -2.67 -15.05 19.41
CA ILE A 68 -4.05 -14.69 19.74
C ILE A 68 -4.11 -13.30 20.40
N LEU A 69 -3.16 -12.99 21.28
CA LEU A 69 -3.07 -11.69 21.94
C LEU A 69 -2.85 -10.56 20.92
N PHE A 70 -1.92 -10.73 19.99
CA PHE A 70 -1.65 -9.71 18.97
C PHE A 70 -2.81 -9.51 17.99
N TYR A 71 -3.53 -10.58 17.63
CA TYR A 71 -4.76 -10.44 16.84
C TYR A 71 -5.89 -9.79 17.63
N GLY A 72 -6.05 -10.10 18.92
CA GLY A 72 -6.98 -9.40 19.80
C GLY A 72 -6.65 -7.90 19.89
N LEU A 73 -5.37 -7.57 20.06
CA LEU A 73 -4.89 -6.20 20.10
C LEU A 73 -5.11 -5.46 18.77
N THR A 74 -5.02 -6.17 17.64
CA THR A 74 -5.37 -5.62 16.32
C THR A 74 -6.83 -5.13 16.30
N ILE A 75 -7.77 -5.96 16.78
CA ILE A 75 -9.20 -5.59 16.85
C ILE A 75 -9.38 -4.38 17.78
N VAL A 76 -8.75 -4.41 18.96
CA VAL A 76 -8.85 -3.33 19.95
C VAL A 76 -8.36 -2.01 19.36
N PHE A 77 -7.22 -1.98 18.67
CA PHE A 77 -6.71 -0.77 18.03
C PHE A 77 -7.56 -0.32 16.84
N THR A 78 -8.11 -1.24 16.06
CA THR A 78 -9.05 -0.90 14.98
C THR A 78 -10.31 -0.24 15.54
N LEU A 79 -10.89 -0.79 16.61
CA LEU A 79 -12.02 -0.18 17.30
C LEU A 79 -11.64 1.15 17.97
N GLY A 80 -10.46 1.23 18.56
CA GLY A 80 -9.91 2.47 19.13
C GLY A 80 -9.81 3.57 18.08
N TYR A 81 -9.38 3.24 16.86
CA TYR A 81 -9.34 4.18 15.74
C TYR A 81 -10.74 4.62 15.29
N TYR A 82 -11.71 3.70 15.26
CA TYR A 82 -13.10 4.04 14.98
C TYR A 82 -13.64 5.09 15.96
N PHE A 83 -13.39 4.92 17.27
CA PHE A 83 -13.83 5.88 18.29
C PHE A 83 -13.01 7.17 18.32
N PHE A 84 -11.78 7.16 17.79
CA PHE A 84 -10.97 8.36 17.65
C PHE A 84 -11.55 9.35 16.63
N MET A 85 -12.30 8.85 15.64
CA MET A 85 -13.03 9.68 14.68
C MET A 85 -14.30 10.24 15.31
N THR A 86 -14.22 11.49 15.77
CA THR A 86 -15.34 12.19 16.43
C THR A 86 -16.19 13.03 15.48
N ASP A 87 -15.68 13.36 14.28
CA ASP A 87 -16.35 14.22 13.30
C ASP A 87 -17.59 13.57 12.68
N ASP A 88 -18.77 14.18 12.83
CA ASP A 88 -20.07 13.68 12.35
C ASP A 88 -20.15 13.38 10.85
N SER A 89 -19.33 14.04 10.03
CA SER A 89 -19.24 13.83 8.59
C SER A 89 -17.80 13.71 8.10
N LEU A 90 -17.62 13.25 6.86
CA LEU A 90 -16.30 13.17 6.23
C LEU A 90 -15.58 14.53 6.23
N SER A 91 -14.52 14.62 7.05
CA SER A 91 -13.71 15.82 7.20
C SER A 91 -12.31 15.65 6.60
N ASN A 92 -11.67 16.78 6.26
CA ASN A 92 -10.26 16.78 5.85
C ASN A 92 -9.35 16.25 6.97
N ALA A 93 -9.69 16.49 8.24
CA ALA A 93 -8.93 15.97 9.37
C ALA A 93 -8.97 14.44 9.41
N MET A 94 -10.14 13.85 9.15
CA MET A 94 -10.33 12.40 9.07
C MET A 94 -9.47 11.75 7.97
N LEU A 95 -9.39 12.39 6.79
CA LEU A 95 -8.51 11.94 5.70
C LEU A 95 -7.02 12.06 6.05
N ILE A 96 -6.62 13.17 6.69
CA ILE A 96 -5.23 13.37 7.13
C ILE A 96 -4.83 12.31 8.16
N HIS A 97 -5.69 12.02 9.16
CA HIS A 97 -5.44 10.97 10.14
C HIS A 97 -5.29 9.60 9.48
N LEU A 98 -6.19 9.25 8.55
CA LEU A 98 -6.09 8.01 7.78
C LEU A 98 -4.74 7.92 7.05
N LEU A 99 -4.34 8.99 6.35
CA LEU A 99 -3.11 9.00 5.57
C LEU A 99 -1.87 8.86 6.44
N VAL A 100 -1.78 9.64 7.53
CA VAL A 100 -0.63 9.63 8.44
C VAL A 100 -0.49 8.27 9.13
N ILE A 101 -1.57 7.74 9.67
CA ILE A 101 -1.54 6.45 10.39
C ILE A 101 -1.28 5.31 9.41
N SER A 102 -1.89 5.33 8.22
CA SER A 102 -1.63 4.33 7.18
C SER A 102 -0.16 4.35 6.75
N PHE A 103 0.42 5.54 6.57
CA PHE A 103 1.83 5.70 6.25
C PHE A 103 2.74 5.17 7.37
N SER A 104 2.44 5.48 8.63
CA SER A 104 3.19 4.95 9.77
C SER A 104 3.12 3.42 9.87
N LEU A 105 1.94 2.82 9.67
CA LEU A 105 1.78 1.37 9.65
C LEU A 105 2.51 0.72 8.48
N PHE A 106 2.44 1.36 7.30
CA PHE A 106 3.16 0.93 6.11
C PHE A 106 4.68 0.91 6.34
N ALA A 107 5.23 2.00 6.88
CA ALA A 107 6.64 2.09 7.24
C ALA A 107 7.03 1.04 8.29
N ALA A 108 6.17 0.82 9.30
CA ALA A 108 6.41 -0.18 10.34
C ALA A 108 6.51 -1.60 9.76
N TYR A 109 5.58 -2.01 8.89
CA TYR A 109 5.62 -3.35 8.33
C TYR A 109 6.69 -3.54 7.25
N LEU A 110 7.12 -2.48 6.56
CA LEU A 110 8.30 -2.52 5.71
C LEU A 110 9.58 -2.78 6.52
N TYR A 111 9.69 -2.16 7.69
CA TYR A 111 10.88 -2.29 8.55
C TYR A 111 10.94 -3.65 9.27
N LEU A 112 9.78 -4.15 9.75
CA LEU A 112 9.66 -5.33 10.60
C LEU A 112 10.48 -6.56 10.14
N PRO A 113 10.45 -6.98 8.85
CA PRO A 113 11.25 -8.10 8.37
C PRO A 113 12.78 -7.92 8.49
N SER A 114 13.25 -6.66 8.40
CA SER A 114 14.67 -6.27 8.46
C SER A 114 15.15 -5.90 9.87
N ALA A 115 14.24 -5.80 10.85
CA ALA A 115 14.58 -5.42 12.21
C ALA A 115 15.64 -6.37 12.80
N LYS A 116 16.59 -5.90 13.63
CA LYS A 116 17.75 -6.68 14.13
C LYS A 116 18.72 -7.21 13.04
N ASN A 117 18.73 -6.64 11.83
CA ASN A 117 19.75 -6.85 10.79
C ASN A 117 19.85 -8.27 10.18
N ASP A 118 18.81 -9.09 10.24
CA ASP A 118 18.86 -10.44 9.62
C ASP A 118 18.57 -10.42 8.11
N VAL A 119 17.87 -9.39 7.63
CA VAL A 119 17.50 -9.23 6.21
C VAL A 119 17.78 -7.79 5.80
N ASN A 120 18.39 -7.59 4.62
CA ASN A 120 18.61 -6.25 4.08
C ASN A 120 17.27 -5.53 3.85
N PHE A 121 17.12 -4.33 4.40
CA PHE A 121 15.91 -3.52 4.27
C PHE A 121 15.59 -3.16 2.81
N GLY A 122 16.59 -2.86 1.98
CA GLY A 122 16.42 -2.60 0.55
C GLY A 122 15.79 -3.80 -0.17
N ASN A 123 16.15 -5.04 0.22
CA ASN A 123 15.60 -6.26 -0.37
C ASN A 123 14.12 -6.41 0.00
N VAL A 124 13.76 -6.07 1.23
CA VAL A 124 12.37 -6.03 1.70
C VAL A 124 11.59 -4.96 0.94
N ALA A 125 12.10 -3.72 0.90
CA ALA A 125 11.47 -2.60 0.22
C ALA A 125 11.27 -2.89 -1.28
N LEU A 126 12.27 -3.46 -1.96
CA LEU A 126 12.18 -3.89 -3.35
C LEU A 126 11.12 -4.96 -3.56
N ALA A 127 11.07 -5.98 -2.70
CA ALA A 127 10.07 -7.04 -2.77
C ALA A 127 8.65 -6.47 -2.64
N HIS A 128 8.42 -5.54 -1.71
CA HIS A 128 7.16 -4.84 -1.56
C HIS A 128 6.83 -3.95 -2.77
N PHE A 129 7.80 -3.16 -3.28
CA PHE A 129 7.60 -2.31 -4.44
C PHE A 129 7.23 -3.12 -5.69
N LYS A 130 8.02 -4.16 -6.01
CA LYS A 130 7.78 -5.08 -7.12
C LYS A 130 6.40 -5.72 -7.01
N SER A 131 6.07 -6.26 -5.84
CA SER A 131 4.77 -6.90 -5.60
C SER A 131 3.61 -5.93 -5.75
N ALA A 132 3.74 -4.70 -5.25
CA ALA A 132 2.69 -3.67 -5.35
C ALA A 132 2.47 -3.27 -6.81
N PHE A 133 3.55 -2.97 -7.53
CA PHE A 133 3.50 -2.60 -8.94
C PHE A 133 2.87 -3.72 -9.79
N THR A 134 3.35 -4.96 -9.63
CA THR A 134 2.78 -6.12 -10.34
C THR A 134 1.30 -6.31 -10.01
N SER A 135 0.91 -6.17 -8.75
CA SER A 135 -0.48 -6.43 -8.35
C SER A 135 -1.44 -5.36 -8.85
N ILE A 136 -1.04 -4.08 -8.79
CA ILE A 136 -1.82 -2.98 -9.34
C ILE A 136 -1.98 -3.14 -10.86
N LEU A 137 -0.89 -3.46 -11.57
CA LEU A 137 -0.94 -3.70 -13.02
C LEU A 137 -1.93 -4.82 -13.36
N TYR A 138 -1.85 -5.95 -12.65
CA TYR A 138 -2.76 -7.08 -12.86
C TYR A 138 -4.20 -6.71 -12.53
N GLY A 139 -4.43 -5.95 -11.44
CA GLY A 139 -5.76 -5.44 -11.07
C GLY A 139 -6.35 -4.51 -12.13
N VAL A 140 -5.56 -3.55 -12.64
CA VAL A 140 -5.99 -2.63 -13.70
C VAL A 140 -6.31 -3.37 -14.99
N VAL A 141 -5.44 -4.28 -15.44
CA VAL A 141 -5.69 -5.08 -16.65
C VAL A 141 -6.95 -5.93 -16.50
N LEU A 142 -7.13 -6.56 -15.33
CA LEU A 142 -8.33 -7.36 -15.03
C LEU A 142 -9.59 -6.49 -15.05
N TYR A 143 -9.57 -5.33 -14.39
CA TYR A 143 -10.72 -4.42 -14.37
C TYR A 143 -11.05 -3.90 -15.77
N LEU A 144 -10.06 -3.47 -16.55
CA LEU A 144 -10.28 -3.02 -17.93
C LEU A 144 -10.85 -4.14 -18.81
N GLY A 145 -10.36 -5.37 -18.66
CA GLY A 145 -10.88 -6.54 -19.36
C GLY A 145 -12.35 -6.80 -19.02
N ILE A 146 -12.70 -6.80 -17.73
CA ILE A 146 -14.08 -7.00 -17.27
C ILE A 146 -14.98 -5.83 -17.70
N ALA A 147 -14.51 -4.59 -17.59
CA ALA A 147 -15.23 -3.40 -18.04
C ALA A 147 -15.46 -3.42 -19.55
N ALA A 148 -14.50 -3.87 -20.36
CA ALA A 148 -14.67 -4.00 -21.81
C ALA A 148 -15.72 -5.08 -22.16
N ILE A 149 -15.73 -6.21 -21.43
CA ILE A 149 -16.75 -7.25 -21.61
C ILE A 149 -18.14 -6.71 -21.23
N MET A 150 -18.27 -6.03 -20.09
CA MET A 150 -19.52 -5.40 -19.68
C MET A 150 -19.99 -4.36 -20.71
N GLY A 151 -19.09 -3.50 -21.21
CA GLY A 151 -19.43 -2.54 -22.25
C GLY A 151 -19.86 -3.20 -23.56
N ALA A 152 -19.25 -4.33 -23.93
CA ALA A 152 -19.70 -5.09 -25.10
C ALA A 152 -21.10 -5.70 -24.88
N ILE A 153 -21.39 -6.25 -23.70
CA ILE A 153 -22.72 -6.79 -23.38
C ILE A 153 -23.76 -5.67 -23.39
N ASP A 154 -23.44 -4.53 -22.78
CA ASP A 154 -24.29 -3.34 -22.70
C ASP A 154 -24.69 -2.83 -24.09
N ILE A 155 -23.71 -2.74 -25.01
CA ILE A 155 -23.94 -2.27 -26.38
C ILE A 155 -24.64 -3.32 -27.25
N LEU A 156 -24.28 -4.60 -27.15
CA LEU A 156 -24.69 -5.62 -28.12
C LEU A 156 -25.89 -6.49 -27.69
N LEU A 157 -26.11 -6.67 -26.38
CA LEU A 157 -27.05 -7.68 -25.87
C LEU A 157 -28.18 -7.08 -25.04
N TYR A 158 -27.86 -6.39 -23.94
CA TYR A 158 -28.84 -5.76 -23.05
C TYR A 158 -28.18 -4.75 -22.10
N ASP A 159 -28.97 -3.80 -21.62
CA ASP A 159 -28.57 -2.73 -20.71
C ASP A 159 -28.01 -3.27 -19.38
N ILE A 160 -26.76 -2.93 -19.09
CA ILE A 160 -26.08 -3.26 -17.83
C ILE A 160 -26.12 -2.05 -16.91
N ASP A 161 -26.62 -2.25 -15.69
CA ASP A 161 -26.56 -1.22 -14.65
C ASP A 161 -25.12 -0.78 -14.40
N TYR A 162 -24.88 0.54 -14.45
CA TYR A 162 -23.59 1.18 -14.19
C TYR A 162 -22.99 0.79 -12.84
N LYS A 163 -23.82 0.45 -11.83
CA LYS A 163 -23.36 -0.07 -10.53
C LYS A 163 -22.53 -1.35 -10.66
N SER A 164 -22.76 -2.16 -11.71
CA SER A 164 -21.99 -3.37 -12.01
C SER A 164 -20.50 -3.09 -12.20
N TYR A 165 -20.15 -1.93 -12.79
CA TYR A 165 -18.76 -1.51 -12.94
C TYR A 165 -18.13 -1.20 -11.57
N ALA A 166 -18.87 -0.54 -10.68
CA ALA A 166 -18.41 -0.25 -9.32
C ALA A 166 -18.24 -1.54 -8.49
N HIS A 167 -19.14 -2.52 -8.63
CA HIS A 167 -19.01 -3.83 -7.99
C HIS A 167 -17.80 -4.61 -8.50
N ALA A 168 -17.55 -4.60 -9.81
CA ALA A 168 -16.35 -5.20 -10.38
C ALA A 168 -15.09 -4.52 -9.83
N ALA A 169 -15.06 -3.19 -9.76
CA ALA A 169 -13.96 -2.43 -9.18
C ALA A 169 -13.75 -2.77 -7.70
N ASN A 170 -14.81 -2.89 -6.90
CA ASN A 170 -14.75 -3.27 -5.49
C ASN A 170 -14.08 -4.64 -5.32
N ILE A 171 -14.55 -5.67 -6.03
CA ILE A 171 -13.95 -7.01 -5.94
C ILE A 171 -12.48 -7.00 -6.38
N ILE A 172 -12.15 -6.27 -7.45
CA ILE A 172 -10.81 -6.29 -8.01
C ILE A 172 -9.81 -5.49 -7.17
N PHE A 173 -10.17 -4.27 -6.76
CA PHE A 173 -9.25 -3.37 -6.08
C PHE A 173 -9.26 -3.52 -4.56
N VAL A 174 -10.37 -3.95 -3.95
CA VAL A 174 -10.45 -4.17 -2.49
C VAL A 174 -10.02 -5.60 -2.11
N LEU A 175 -10.40 -6.62 -2.90
CA LEU A 175 -10.07 -8.01 -2.57
C LEU A 175 -8.89 -8.54 -3.40
N PHE A 176 -9.03 -8.63 -4.72
CA PHE A 176 -8.05 -9.32 -5.56
C PHE A 176 -6.67 -8.66 -5.48
N THR A 177 -6.59 -7.33 -5.65
CA THR A 177 -5.31 -6.61 -5.75
C THR A 177 -4.49 -6.69 -4.45
N PRO A 178 -5.04 -6.42 -3.26
CA PRO A 178 -4.29 -6.55 -2.01
C PRO A 178 -3.95 -8.01 -1.67
N LEU A 179 -4.84 -8.97 -1.95
CA LEU A 179 -4.55 -10.38 -1.72
C LEU A 179 -3.47 -10.91 -2.66
N TYR A 180 -3.48 -10.48 -3.92
CA TYR A 180 -2.45 -10.85 -4.88
C TYR A 180 -1.10 -10.24 -4.47
N TYR A 181 -1.08 -8.98 -4.03
CA TYR A 181 0.09 -8.34 -3.44
C TYR A 181 0.69 -9.16 -2.30
N LEU A 182 -0.11 -9.51 -1.28
CA LEU A 182 0.35 -10.31 -0.15
C LEU A 182 0.80 -11.71 -0.54
N SER A 183 0.30 -12.25 -1.67
CA SER A 183 0.70 -13.57 -2.18
C SER A 183 2.10 -13.60 -2.79
N LEU A 184 2.53 -12.47 -3.35
CA LEU A 184 3.84 -12.31 -3.98
C LEU A 184 4.95 -12.12 -2.94
N LEU A 185 4.62 -11.59 -1.76
CA LEU A 185 5.59 -11.39 -0.68
C LEU A 185 6.13 -12.73 -0.13
N PRO A 186 7.45 -12.91 -0.01
CA PRO A 186 8.04 -14.11 0.58
C PRO A 186 7.86 -14.09 2.10
N LYS A 187 8.14 -15.23 2.76
CA LYS A 187 8.36 -15.24 4.21
C LYS A 187 9.79 -14.80 4.48
N PHE A 188 10.00 -13.50 4.65
CA PHE A 188 11.33 -12.88 4.72
C PHE A 188 12.29 -13.54 5.74
N ASN A 189 11.77 -14.00 6.88
CA ASN A 189 12.59 -14.55 7.98
C ASN A 189 12.56 -16.09 8.09
N SER A 190 11.94 -16.80 7.15
CA SER A 190 11.91 -18.27 7.20
C SER A 190 13.26 -18.90 6.86
N MET A 191 13.59 -20.02 7.49
CA MET A 191 14.81 -20.80 7.23
C MET A 191 14.58 -22.02 6.33
N ASP A 192 13.35 -22.23 5.86
CA ASP A 192 13.01 -23.37 4.99
C ASP A 192 13.66 -23.22 3.60
N GLU A 193 14.35 -24.27 3.12
CA GLU A 193 15.04 -24.28 1.82
C GLU A 193 14.08 -23.97 0.65
N ASN A 194 12.87 -24.53 0.66
CA ASN A 194 11.83 -24.25 -0.34
C ASN A 194 11.37 -22.78 -0.37
N GLU A 195 11.56 -22.03 0.73
CA GLU A 195 11.23 -20.61 0.81
C GLU A 195 12.42 -19.71 0.44
N HIS A 196 13.64 -20.27 0.36
CA HIS A 196 14.85 -19.57 -0.08
C HIS A 196 14.76 -19.18 -1.56
N ASP A 197 14.32 -20.09 -2.43
CA ASP A 197 14.13 -19.81 -3.86
C ASP A 197 13.13 -18.67 -4.09
N LYS A 198 12.03 -18.66 -3.31
CA LYS A 198 11.01 -17.61 -3.40
C LYS A 198 11.55 -16.25 -2.94
N LYS A 199 12.45 -16.23 -1.95
CA LYS A 199 13.13 -15.00 -1.52
C LYS A 199 14.06 -14.48 -2.61
N GLU A 200 14.90 -15.33 -3.20
CA GLU A 200 15.83 -14.92 -4.25
C GLU A 200 15.09 -14.34 -5.46
N ILE A 201 13.97 -14.95 -5.88
CA ILE A 201 13.13 -14.41 -6.95
C ILE A 201 12.49 -13.07 -6.57
N SER A 202 12.12 -12.89 -5.30
CA SER A 202 11.51 -11.65 -4.82
C SER A 202 12.53 -10.51 -4.72
N TYR A 203 13.76 -10.83 -4.30
CA TYR A 203 14.89 -9.90 -4.23
C TYR A 203 15.55 -9.62 -5.57
N SER A 204 15.36 -10.50 -6.56
CA SER A 204 15.87 -10.29 -7.92
C SER A 204 15.31 -9.00 -8.51
N TYR A 205 16.23 -8.08 -8.79
CA TYR A 205 15.98 -6.78 -9.40
C TYR A 205 15.45 -6.96 -10.82
N PRO A 206 14.18 -6.63 -11.10
CA PRO A 206 13.63 -6.89 -12.42
C PRO A 206 14.25 -5.93 -13.45
N LYS A 207 14.56 -6.43 -14.65
CA LYS A 207 15.20 -5.65 -15.73
C LYS A 207 14.51 -4.32 -16.03
N PHE A 208 13.18 -4.25 -15.93
CA PHE A 208 12.46 -2.98 -16.14
C PHE A 208 12.81 -1.93 -15.08
N LEU A 209 12.99 -2.36 -13.82
CA LEU A 209 13.35 -1.47 -12.71
C LEU A 209 14.82 -1.07 -12.78
N GLU A 210 15.67 -1.92 -13.37
CA GLU A 210 17.05 -1.61 -13.76
C GLU A 210 17.09 -0.44 -14.73
N ILE A 211 16.32 -0.57 -15.82
CA ILE A 211 16.22 0.50 -16.80
C ILE A 211 15.60 1.76 -16.17
N LEU A 212 14.52 1.64 -15.39
CA LEU A 212 13.83 2.77 -14.79
C LEU A 212 14.74 3.52 -13.80
N VAL A 213 15.34 2.82 -12.85
CA VAL A 213 16.14 3.46 -11.79
C VAL A 213 17.49 3.89 -12.33
N SER A 214 18.24 2.99 -12.98
CA SER A 214 19.61 3.28 -13.44
C SER A 214 19.65 4.25 -14.61
N ASN A 215 18.78 4.09 -15.61
CA ASN A 215 18.90 4.85 -16.86
C ASN A 215 17.98 6.08 -16.92
N ILE A 216 16.93 6.14 -16.10
CA ILE A 216 16.00 7.28 -16.12
C ILE A 216 16.10 8.07 -14.81
N THR A 217 15.95 7.40 -13.68
CA THR A 217 15.69 8.10 -12.42
C THR A 217 16.97 8.68 -11.81
N ILE A 218 18.09 7.93 -11.79
CA ILE A 218 19.39 8.43 -11.33
C ILE A 218 19.85 9.65 -12.15
N PRO A 219 19.84 9.62 -13.50
CA PRO A 219 20.15 10.81 -14.30
C PRO A 219 19.23 12.00 -14.03
N LEU A 220 17.93 11.78 -13.87
CA LEU A 220 16.96 12.83 -13.59
C LEU A 220 17.23 13.51 -12.23
N ILE A 221 17.47 12.71 -11.18
CA ILE A 221 17.83 13.23 -9.86
C ILE A 221 19.14 13.99 -9.94
N THR A 222 20.13 13.47 -10.65
CA THR A 222 21.42 14.15 -10.84
C THR A 222 21.24 15.53 -11.48
N ALA A 223 20.42 15.62 -12.54
CA ALA A 223 20.09 16.90 -13.17
C ALA A 223 19.36 17.84 -12.19
N PHE A 224 18.43 17.32 -11.39
CA PHE A 224 17.72 18.09 -10.37
C PHE A 224 18.67 18.59 -9.27
N SER A 225 19.64 17.77 -8.85
CA SER A 225 20.70 18.16 -7.90
C SER A 225 21.48 19.36 -8.43
N VAL A 226 21.86 19.33 -9.72
CA VAL A 226 22.57 20.44 -10.36
C VAL A 226 21.72 21.71 -10.35
N VAL A 227 20.43 21.62 -10.66
CA VAL A 227 19.51 22.78 -10.59
C VAL A 227 19.43 23.36 -9.18
N LEU A 228 19.27 22.51 -8.15
CA LEU A 228 19.25 22.95 -6.76
C LEU A 228 20.57 23.60 -6.33
N ILE A 229 21.71 23.06 -6.76
CA ILE A 229 23.04 23.63 -6.46
C ILE A 229 23.20 25.00 -7.12
N ILE A 230 22.84 25.14 -8.40
CA ILE A 230 22.88 26.43 -9.11
C ILE A 230 21.98 27.44 -8.39
N TYR A 231 20.79 27.02 -7.99
CA TYR A 231 19.86 27.88 -7.26
C TYR A 231 20.39 28.30 -5.88
N PHE A 232 21.03 27.37 -5.15
CA PHE A 232 21.70 27.67 -3.89
C PHE A 232 22.82 28.70 -4.06
N ILE A 233 23.65 28.57 -5.10
CA ILE A 233 24.69 29.55 -5.45
C ILE A 233 24.05 30.92 -5.77
N LYS A 234 22.94 30.94 -6.53
CA LYS A 234 22.20 32.19 -6.83
C LYS A 234 21.75 32.90 -5.56
N ILE A 235 21.25 32.18 -4.55
CA ILE A 235 20.88 32.79 -3.26
C ILE A 235 22.10 33.41 -2.58
N LEU A 236 23.24 32.71 -2.55
CA LEU A 236 24.46 33.21 -1.92
C LEU A 236 24.97 34.50 -2.59
N VAL A 237 24.89 34.58 -3.92
CA VAL A 237 25.33 35.76 -4.69
C VAL A 237 24.37 36.93 -4.56
N THR A 238 23.06 36.67 -4.62
CA THR A 238 22.04 37.74 -4.61
C THR A 238 21.67 38.20 -3.20
N GLY A 239 21.87 37.37 -2.17
CA GLY A 239 21.41 37.62 -0.81
C GLY A 239 19.88 37.64 -0.67
N VAL A 240 19.14 37.33 -1.73
CA VAL A 240 17.67 37.36 -1.75
C VAL A 240 17.14 35.99 -1.37
N TRP A 241 16.45 35.93 -0.24
CA TRP A 241 15.81 34.71 0.22
C TRP A 241 14.61 34.33 -0.65
N PRO A 242 14.44 33.04 -0.96
CA PRO A 242 13.33 32.57 -1.77
C PRO A 242 12.01 32.60 -1.01
N VAL A 243 10.91 32.87 -1.72
CA VAL A 243 9.57 32.92 -1.14
C VAL A 243 8.82 31.63 -1.44
N GLY A 244 8.71 30.75 -0.44
CA GLY A 244 7.77 29.61 -0.37
C GLY A 244 7.94 28.44 -1.36
N GLN A 245 8.55 28.63 -2.52
CA GLN A 245 8.58 27.63 -3.61
C GLN A 245 9.67 26.56 -3.42
N VAL A 246 10.78 26.93 -2.77
CA VAL A 246 11.96 26.06 -2.64
C VAL A 246 11.72 24.93 -1.64
N GLY A 247 10.96 25.20 -0.57
CA GLY A 247 10.67 24.21 0.47
C GLY A 247 10.04 22.93 -0.09
N PRO A 248 8.91 23.01 -0.80
CA PRO A 248 8.29 21.85 -1.44
C PRO A 248 9.20 21.14 -2.46
N MET A 249 9.98 21.89 -3.25
CA MET A 249 10.89 21.31 -4.25
C MET A 249 12.02 20.50 -3.60
N VAL A 250 12.63 21.02 -2.54
CA VAL A 250 13.71 20.33 -1.80
C VAL A 250 13.17 19.12 -1.05
N LEU A 251 11.97 19.21 -0.47
CA LEU A 251 11.30 18.07 0.16
C LEU A 251 11.02 16.96 -0.85
N GLY A 252 10.47 17.30 -2.01
CA GLY A 252 10.21 16.33 -3.10
C GLY A 252 11.50 15.67 -3.60
N TYR A 253 12.55 16.45 -3.83
CA TYR A 253 13.87 15.94 -4.20
C TYR A 253 14.45 14.98 -3.15
N SER A 254 14.38 15.35 -1.87
CA SER A 254 14.93 14.55 -0.77
C SER A 254 14.17 13.23 -0.62
N ALA A 255 12.84 13.26 -0.71
CA ALA A 255 12.01 12.06 -0.67
C ALA A 255 12.29 11.13 -1.85
N ALA A 256 12.36 11.67 -3.08
CA ALA A 256 12.67 10.90 -4.27
C ALA A 256 14.09 10.29 -4.20
N GLY A 257 15.08 11.10 -3.81
CA GLY A 257 16.46 10.65 -3.64
C GLY A 257 16.61 9.52 -2.62
N TYR A 258 15.96 9.66 -1.47
CA TYR A 258 15.97 8.62 -0.44
C TYR A 258 15.28 7.33 -0.92
N PHE A 259 14.16 7.45 -1.63
CA PHE A 259 13.45 6.31 -2.21
C PHE A 259 14.31 5.54 -3.21
N ILE A 260 15.04 6.24 -4.09
CA ILE A 260 15.95 5.62 -5.06
C ILE A 260 17.15 4.99 -4.36
N TYR A 261 17.70 5.67 -3.36
CA TYR A 261 18.80 5.12 -2.56
C TYR A 261 18.42 3.75 -1.98
N ILE A 262 17.24 3.64 -1.36
CA ILE A 262 16.73 2.37 -0.81
C ILE A 262 16.57 1.30 -1.91
N LEU A 263 16.02 1.67 -3.07
CA LEU A 263 15.84 0.73 -4.18
C LEU A 263 17.17 0.24 -4.77
N SER A 264 18.19 1.11 -4.75
CA SER A 264 19.52 0.80 -5.29
C SER A 264 20.46 0.11 -4.30
N SER A 265 20.12 0.04 -3.00
CA SER A 265 21.01 -0.49 -1.95
C SER A 265 20.99 -2.02 -1.82
N ASN A 266 20.63 -2.73 -2.90
CA ASN A 266 20.52 -4.19 -2.94
C ASN A 266 21.74 -4.86 -3.56
#